data_AF-A0AA96X873-F1
#
_entry.id   AF-A0AA96X873-F1
#
_cell.length_a   1.000
_cell.length_b   1.000
_cell.length_c   1.000
_cell.angle_alpha   90.00
_cell.angle_beta   90.00
_cell.angle_gamma   90.00
#
_symmetry.space_group_name_H-M   'P 1'
#
loop_
_entity.id
_entity.type
_entity.pdbx_description
1 polymer ?
#
loop_
_entity_poly.entity_id
_entity_poly.type
_entity_poly.pdbx_seq_one_letter_code
_entity_poly.pdbx_strand_id
1 'polypeptide(L)'
;MQKLAVIFARDIAAYEVTSNHYHVVFYIDAITANTWSDAEVIPRWQEPFKASNLAQRFIHGASLDRCEESKLKELIELWRKRLMDISWFMRCLNECIAHQANTEDHCTGRFWEVRFKSQALLD
;
A
#
# COMPACT_ATOMS: atom_id res chain seq x y z
N MET A 1 -0.80 -10.09 5.32
CA MET A 1 -0.97 -8.87 6.13
C MET A 1 0.37 -8.25 6.55
N GLN A 2 1.23 -8.95 7.31
CA GLN A 2 2.52 -8.41 7.81
C GLN A 2 3.41 -7.82 6.71
N LYS A 3 3.58 -8.53 5.59
CA LYS A 3 4.36 -8.03 4.45
C LYS A 3 3.84 -6.67 3.93
N LEU A 4 2.53 -6.52 3.81
CA LEU A 4 1.91 -5.27 3.36
C LEU A 4 2.08 -4.15 4.39
N ALA A 5 2.08 -4.48 5.68
CA ALA A 5 2.29 -3.51 6.74
C ALA A 5 3.69 -2.87 6.65
N VAL A 6 4.73 -3.66 6.40
CA VAL A 6 6.10 -3.17 6.18
C VAL A 6 6.16 -2.19 5.00
N ILE A 7 5.48 -2.52 3.89
CA ILE A 7 5.45 -1.68 2.69
C ILE A 7 4.78 -0.32 2.98
N PHE A 8 3.71 -0.31 3.77
CA PHE A 8 2.85 0.85 4.06
C PHE A 8 3.24 1.62 5.34
N ALA A 9 4.43 1.39 5.90
CA ALA A 9 4.83 1.96 7.20
C ALA A 9 3.74 1.76 8.26
N ARG A 10 3.29 0.52 8.42
CA ARG A 10 2.33 0.12 9.43
C ARG A 10 2.98 -0.80 10.43
N ASP A 11 2.63 -0.60 11.70
CA ASP A 11 2.86 -1.58 12.74
C ASP A 11 1.52 -2.19 13.15
N ILE A 12 1.39 -3.51 13.11
CA ILE A 12 0.13 -4.19 13.42
C ILE A 12 0.12 -4.50 14.92
N ALA A 13 -0.76 -3.83 15.66
CA ALA A 13 -0.92 -4.06 17.09
C ALA A 13 -1.77 -5.31 17.37
N ALA A 14 -2.87 -5.49 16.62
CA ALA A 14 -3.78 -6.62 16.79
C ALA A 14 -4.60 -6.87 15.52
N TYR A 15 -5.12 -8.09 15.38
CA TYR A 15 -6.16 -8.39 14.40
C TYR A 15 -7.05 -9.53 14.90
N GLU A 16 -8.28 -9.57 14.42
CA GLU A 16 -9.26 -10.62 14.70
C GLU A 16 -9.95 -11.02 13.40
N VAL A 17 -10.14 -12.32 13.18
CA VAL A 17 -10.90 -12.85 12.03
C VAL A 17 -12.11 -13.59 12.57
N THR A 18 -13.28 -13.20 12.10
CA THR A 18 -14.56 -13.86 12.41
C THR A 18 -15.12 -14.54 11.16
N SER A 19 -16.27 -15.19 11.26
CA SER A 19 -16.91 -15.87 10.13
C SER A 19 -17.40 -14.93 9.03
N ASN A 20 -17.62 -13.65 9.31
CA ASN A 20 -18.21 -12.70 8.34
C ASN A 20 -17.49 -11.35 8.22
N HIS A 21 -16.49 -11.08 9.06
CA HIS A 21 -15.66 -9.86 8.96
C HIS A 21 -14.33 -10.04 9.70
N TYR A 22 -13.42 -9.09 9.53
CA TYR A 22 -12.19 -9.01 10.31
C TYR A 22 -11.98 -7.60 10.86
N HIS A 23 -11.26 -7.53 11.98
CA HIS A 23 -10.78 -6.28 12.57
C HIS A 23 -9.27 -6.24 12.51
N VAL A 24 -8.69 -5.07 12.27
CA VAL A 24 -7.25 -4.85 12.33
C VAL A 24 -6.97 -3.53 13.02
N VAL A 25 -6.05 -3.56 13.98
CA VAL A 25 -5.53 -2.40 14.68
C VAL A 25 -4.08 -2.23 14.27
N PHE A 26 -3.74 -1.07 13.74
CA PHE A 26 -2.38 -0.75 13.34
C PHE A 26 -2.05 0.71 13.61
N TYR A 27 -0.77 0.97 13.85
CA TYR A 27 -0.20 2.31 13.92
C TYR A 27 0.27 2.74 12.53
N ILE A 28 0.10 4.03 12.23
CA ILE A 28 0.63 4.66 11.01
C ILE A 28 1.94 5.34 11.37
N ASP A 29 3.06 4.75 10.98
CA ASP A 29 4.37 5.35 11.23
C ASP A 29 4.70 6.40 10.16
N ALA A 30 3.99 7.53 10.27
CA ALA A 30 4.18 8.69 9.40
C ALA A 30 5.59 9.27 9.55
N ILE A 31 6.25 9.10 10.70
CA ILE A 31 7.61 9.60 10.91
C ILE A 31 8.55 8.82 9.98
N THR A 32 8.57 7.49 10.08
CA THR A 32 9.40 6.65 9.23
C THR A 32 9.08 6.87 7.74
N ALA A 33 7.79 6.90 7.37
CA ALA A 33 7.38 7.10 5.99
C ALA A 33 7.84 8.44 5.39
N ASN A 34 7.92 9.50 6.21
CA ASN A 34 8.43 10.80 5.77
C ASN A 34 9.96 10.86 5.70
N THR A 35 10.68 9.98 6.42
CA THR A 35 12.15 9.91 6.34
C THR A 35 12.68 9.15 5.13
N TRP A 36 11.84 8.34 4.46
CA TRP A 36 12.28 7.58 3.29
C TRP A 36 12.81 8.49 2.20
N SER A 37 13.88 8.06 1.55
CA SER A 37 14.36 8.70 0.33
C SER A 37 13.45 8.40 -0.87
N ASP A 38 13.57 9.19 -1.92
CA ASP A 38 12.86 8.95 -3.19
C ASP A 38 13.17 7.55 -3.74
N ALA A 39 14.42 7.10 -3.63
CA ALA A 39 14.87 5.77 -4.03
C ALA A 39 14.24 4.63 -3.18
N GLU A 40 13.74 4.94 -1.99
CA GLU A 40 13.09 3.99 -1.08
C GLU A 40 11.58 3.90 -1.26
N VAL A 41 10.94 4.99 -1.70
CA VAL A 41 9.49 5.04 -1.95
C VAL A 41 9.13 4.21 -3.20
N ILE A 42 9.94 4.29 -4.25
CA ILE A 42 9.66 3.59 -5.51
C ILE A 42 9.58 2.07 -5.34
N PRO A 43 10.58 1.36 -4.77
CA PRO A 43 10.52 -0.10 -4.64
C PRO A 43 9.37 -0.54 -3.72
N ARG A 44 9.06 0.23 -2.66
CA ARG A 44 7.90 -0.03 -1.81
C ARG A 44 6.59 0.07 -2.59
N TRP A 45 6.43 1.09 -3.43
CA TRP A 45 5.26 1.22 -4.29
C TRP A 45 5.19 0.13 -5.37
N GLN A 46 6.34 -0.30 -5.89
CA GLN A 46 6.44 -1.32 -6.94
C GLN A 46 6.02 -2.73 -6.53
N GLU A 47 6.05 -3.01 -5.24
CA GLU A 47 5.76 -4.35 -4.75
C GLU A 47 4.27 -4.73 -4.89
N PRO A 48 3.31 -3.88 -4.45
CA PRO A 48 1.89 -4.13 -4.70
C PRO A 48 1.39 -3.58 -6.05
N PHE A 49 2.13 -2.67 -6.70
CA PHE A 49 1.67 -2.00 -7.93
C PHE A 49 2.72 -2.00 -9.03
N LYS A 50 2.29 -1.98 -10.29
CA LYS A 50 3.21 -1.73 -11.40
C LYS A 50 3.73 -0.28 -11.35
N ALA A 51 5.05 -0.09 -11.32
CA ALA A 51 5.65 1.23 -11.49
C ALA A 51 5.43 1.80 -12.89
N SER A 52 5.52 3.13 -12.99
CA SER A 52 5.64 3.80 -14.27
C SER A 52 6.99 3.47 -14.93
N ASN A 53 7.02 3.49 -16.28
CA ASN A 53 8.26 3.37 -17.06
C ASN A 53 9.32 4.40 -16.63
N LEU A 54 8.88 5.59 -16.23
CA LEU A 54 9.74 6.66 -15.74
C LEU A 54 10.49 6.25 -14.45
N ALA A 55 9.78 5.69 -13.47
CA ALA A 55 10.40 5.23 -12.23
C ALA A 55 11.28 3.99 -12.43
N GLN A 56 10.94 3.12 -13.39
CA GLN A 56 11.81 2.02 -13.78
C GLN A 56 13.12 2.55 -14.38
N ARG A 57 13.07 3.50 -15.33
CA ARG A 57 14.26 4.13 -15.91
C ARG A 57 15.15 4.75 -14.83
N PHE A 58 14.55 5.44 -13.86
CA PHE A 58 15.26 6.01 -12.72
C PHE A 58 16.01 4.96 -11.90
N ILE A 59 15.35 3.86 -11.51
CA ILE A 59 15.99 2.76 -10.75
C ILE A 59 17.16 2.14 -11.52
N HIS A 60 17.07 2.06 -12.84
CA HIS A 60 18.15 1.54 -13.69
C HIS A 60 19.24 2.58 -14.00
N GLY A 61 19.21 3.75 -13.36
CA GLY A 61 20.24 4.78 -13.51
C GLY A 61 20.22 5.51 -14.85
N ALA A 62 19.10 5.49 -15.58
CA ALA A 62 18.98 6.23 -16.82
C ALA A 62 18.95 7.74 -16.55
N SER A 63 19.63 8.52 -17.40
CA SER A 63 19.52 9.98 -17.34
C SER A 63 18.09 10.41 -17.66
N LEU A 64 17.54 11.25 -16.78
CA LEU A 64 16.25 11.89 -16.96
C LEU A 64 16.45 13.35 -17.33
N ASP A 65 15.59 13.89 -18.19
CA ASP A 65 15.56 15.34 -18.41
C ASP A 65 14.86 16.07 -17.25
N ARG A 66 14.95 17.41 -17.22
CA ARG A 66 14.36 18.22 -16.14
C ARG A 66 12.83 18.03 -15.99
N CYS A 67 12.12 17.81 -17.09
CA CYS A 67 10.68 17.58 -17.08
C CYS A 67 10.37 16.19 -16.49
N GLU A 68 11.12 15.18 -16.92
CA GLU A 68 11.06 13.82 -16.40
C GLU A 68 11.37 13.75 -14.90
N GLU A 69 12.41 14.44 -14.44
CA GLU A 69 12.76 14.54 -13.01
C GLU A 69 11.63 15.19 -12.20
N SER A 70 11.09 16.32 -12.69
CA SER A 70 9.97 16.99 -12.04
C SER A 70 8.76 16.08 -11.94
N LYS A 71 8.46 15.35 -13.02
CA LYS A 71 7.30 14.45 -13.04
C LYS A 71 7.48 13.24 -12.13
N LEU A 72 8.69 12.69 -12.09
CA LEU A 72 9.03 11.60 -11.19
C LEU A 72 8.85 12.02 -9.74
N LYS A 73 9.33 13.22 -9.38
CA LYS A 73 9.18 13.76 -8.03
C LYS A 73 7.71 13.91 -7.62
N GLU A 74 6.85 14.42 -8.50
CA GLU A 74 5.40 14.48 -8.26
C GLU A 74 4.80 13.09 -8.01
N LEU A 75 5.22 12.08 -8.78
CA LEU A 75 4.75 10.70 -8.63
C LEU A 75 5.19 10.10 -7.30
N ILE A 76 6.46 10.31 -6.92
CA ILE A 76 7.02 9.80 -5.67
C ILE A 76 6.29 10.41 -4.47
N GLU A 77 6.04 11.71 -4.48
CA GLU A 77 5.28 12.38 -3.42
C GLU A 77 3.84 11.87 -3.32
N LEU A 78 3.21 11.58 -4.47
CA LEU A 78 1.90 10.94 -4.50
C LEU A 78 1.97 9.52 -3.91
N TRP A 79 2.97 8.73 -4.25
CA TRP A 79 3.14 7.37 -3.74
C TRP A 79 3.40 7.37 -2.24
N ARG A 80 4.25 8.26 -1.74
CA ARG A 80 4.51 8.44 -0.30
C ARG A 80 3.20 8.70 0.47
N LYS A 81 2.37 9.62 -0.03
CA LYS A 81 1.04 9.91 0.55
C LYS A 81 0.13 8.67 0.54
N ARG A 82 0.13 7.90 -0.54
CA ARG A 82 -0.70 6.69 -0.68
C ARG A 82 -0.21 5.53 0.20
N LEU A 83 1.11 5.37 0.36
CA LEU A 83 1.68 4.38 1.29
C LEU A 83 1.31 4.72 2.75
N MET A 84 1.04 5.99 3.07
CA MET A 84 0.52 6.39 4.37
C MET A 84 -1.01 6.38 4.47
N ASP A 85 -1.74 6.10 3.40
CA ASP A 85 -3.21 6.18 3.38
C ASP A 85 -3.87 4.85 3.80
N ILE A 86 -4.84 4.93 4.71
CA ILE A 86 -5.55 3.76 5.24
C ILE A 86 -6.34 3.05 4.14
N SER A 87 -6.98 3.79 3.23
CA SER A 87 -7.82 3.21 2.19
C SER A 87 -6.98 2.42 1.18
N TRP A 88 -5.78 2.91 0.84
CA TRP A 88 -4.85 2.17 -0.02
C TRP A 88 -4.35 0.88 0.64
N PHE A 89 -4.01 0.92 1.93
CA PHE A 89 -3.65 -0.27 2.68
C PHE A 89 -4.79 -1.30 2.70
N MET A 90 -6.00 -0.87 3.07
CA MET A 90 -7.18 -1.74 3.15
C MET A 90 -7.55 -2.30 1.78
N ARG A 91 -7.43 -1.51 0.71
CA ARG A 91 -7.64 -2.00 -0.67
C ARG A 91 -6.72 -3.18 -0.98
N CYS A 92 -5.41 -3.03 -0.78
CA CYS A 92 -4.46 -4.09 -1.06
C CYS A 92 -4.69 -5.33 -0.19
N LEU A 93 -4.95 -5.13 1.11
CA LEU A 93 -5.23 -6.23 2.02
C LEU A 93 -6.48 -7.01 1.61
N ASN A 94 -7.57 -6.29 1.32
CA ASN A 94 -8.83 -6.88 0.92
C ASN A 94 -8.72 -7.61 -0.42
N GLU A 95 -8.02 -7.03 -1.40
CA GLU A 95 -7.78 -7.65 -2.70
C GLU A 95 -7.03 -8.98 -2.56
N CYS A 96 -5.97 -9.02 -1.74
CA CYS A 96 -5.24 -10.27 -1.49
C CYS A 96 -6.14 -11.35 -0.87
N ILE A 97 -6.94 -11.01 0.14
CA ILE A 97 -7.82 -11.99 0.82
C ILE A 97 -8.93 -12.44 -0.14
N ALA A 98 -9.55 -11.52 -0.88
CA ALA A 98 -10.59 -11.83 -1.84
C ALA A 98 -10.09 -12.78 -2.94
N HIS A 99 -8.87 -12.55 -3.45
CA HIS A 99 -8.27 -13.44 -4.43
C HIS A 99 -8.02 -14.85 -3.88
N GLN A 100 -7.51 -14.95 -2.65
CA GLN A 100 -7.24 -16.24 -2.01
C GLN A 100 -8.54 -17.01 -1.78
N ALA A 101 -9.54 -16.39 -1.16
CA ALA A 101 -10.82 -17.01 -0.86
C ALA A 101 -11.58 -17.43 -2.13
N ASN A 102 -11.65 -16.55 -3.14
CA ASN A 102 -12.30 -16.91 -4.42
C ASN A 102 -11.59 -18.08 -5.12
N THR A 103 -10.26 -18.16 -5.01
CA THR A 103 -9.48 -19.27 -5.58
C THR A 103 -9.76 -20.57 -4.84
N GLU A 104 -9.81 -20.53 -3.52
CA GLU A 104 -10.13 -21.67 -2.65
C GLU A 104 -11.55 -22.20 -2.90
N ASP A 105 -12.52 -21.31 -3.06
CA ASP A 105 -13.92 -21.64 -3.34
C ASP A 105 -14.19 -21.94 -4.83
N HIS A 106 -13.17 -21.89 -5.68
CA HIS A 106 -13.28 -22.04 -7.14
C HIS A 106 -14.35 -21.15 -7.78
N CYS A 107 -14.52 -19.94 -7.24
CA CYS A 107 -15.53 -19.00 -7.69
C CYS A 107 -14.91 -17.69 -8.18
N THR A 108 -15.75 -16.82 -8.75
CA THR A 108 -15.34 -15.48 -9.16
C THR A 108 -16.36 -14.48 -8.65
N GLY A 109 -15.92 -13.23 -8.53
CA GLY A 109 -16.78 -12.13 -8.17
C GLY A 109 -16.38 -11.47 -6.87
N ARG A 110 -17.36 -10.85 -6.24
CA ARG A 110 -17.15 -9.92 -5.15
C ARG A 110 -17.13 -10.66 -3.81
N PHE A 111 -15.99 -10.60 -3.13
CA PHE A 111 -15.83 -11.19 -1.79
C PHE A 111 -16.25 -10.22 -0.66
N TRP A 112 -15.80 -8.96 -0.74
CA TRP A 112 -16.07 -7.94 0.29
C TRP A 112 -17.18 -6.96 -0.09
N GLU A 113 -17.88 -6.41 0.91
CA GLU A 113 -18.76 -5.24 0.73
C GLU A 113 -18.00 -3.99 0.26
N VAL A 114 -18.72 -2.91 -0.09
CA VAL A 114 -18.10 -1.71 -0.71
C VAL A 114 -17.25 -0.93 0.28
N ARG A 115 -17.62 -0.96 1.56
CA ARG A 115 -17.11 -0.05 2.57
C ARG A 115 -16.48 -0.81 3.72
N PHE A 116 -15.37 -0.30 4.22
CA PHE A 116 -14.83 -0.65 5.52
C PHE A 116 -15.14 0.48 6.50
N LYS A 117 -15.15 0.17 7.80
CA LYS A 117 -15.22 1.18 8.87
C LYS A 117 -13.81 1.40 9.42
N SER A 118 -13.46 2.65 9.68
CA SER A 118 -12.21 3.03 10.33
C SER A 118 -12.51 3.96 11.49
N GLN A 119 -11.85 3.76 12.61
CA GLN A 119 -11.93 4.60 13.78
C GLN A 119 -10.52 4.87 14.28
N ALA A 120 -10.18 6.15 14.46
CA ALA A 120 -8.96 6.51 15.16
C ALA A 120 -9.11 6.10 16.63
N LEU A 121 -8.14 5.33 17.12
CA LEU A 121 -8.00 5.09 18.55
C LEU A 121 -7.22 6.28 19.11
N LEU A 122 -7.77 6.90 20.15
CA LEU A 122 -7.03 7.90 20.91
C LEU A 122 -6.12 7.13 21.86
N ASP A 123 -4.82 7.39 21.78
CA ASP A 123 -3.91 7.12 22.88
C ASP A 123 -4.22 8.07 24.05
#